data_AF-A0A520BKW0-F1
#
_entry.id   AF-A0A520BKW0-F1
#
_cell.length_a   1.000
_cell.length_b   1.000
_cell.length_c   1.000
_cell.angle_alpha   90.00
_cell.angle_beta   90.00
_cell.angle_gamma   90.00
#
_symmetry.space_group_name_H-M   'P 1'
#
loop_
_entity.id
_entity.type
_entity.pdbx_description
1 polymer ?
#
loop_
_entity_poly.entity_id
_entity_poly.type
_entity_poly.pdbx_seq_one_letter_code
_entity_poly.pdbx_strand_id
1 'polypeptide(L)' 'VYPRPGADVSEWQNHPSITFTDTPEMEISSTFIRKAIKEKKNVQFFTPDTVLEFIEQKNMYR' A
#
# COMPACT_ATOMS: atom_id res chain seq x y z
N VAL A 1 11.13 -2.30 -9.20
CA VAL A 1 10.36 -1.09 -8.88
C VAL A 1 9.03 -1.20 -9.61
N TYR A 2 7.91 -1.13 -8.89
CA TYR A 2 6.58 -1.05 -9.51
C TYR A 2 6.25 0.42 -9.79
N PRO A 3 6.11 0.84 -11.05
CA PRO A 3 5.74 2.21 -11.41
C PRO A 3 4.21 2.35 -11.33
N ARG A 4 3.70 2.84 -10.20
CA ARG A 4 2.26 3.13 -10.06
C ARG A 4 1.81 4.16 -11.12
N PRO A 5 0.59 4.09 -11.66
CA PRO A 5 0.11 5.07 -12.62
C PRO A 5 0.29 6.51 -12.14
N GLY A 6 0.85 7.36 -13.00
CA GLY A 6 1.18 8.75 -12.69
C GLY A 6 2.54 8.98 -12.02
N ALA A 7 3.32 7.94 -11.71
CA ALA A 7 4.69 8.09 -11.24
C ALA A 7 5.62 8.50 -12.39
N ASP A 8 6.37 9.60 -12.22
CA ASP A 8 7.48 9.95 -13.10
C ASP A 8 8.69 9.08 -12.76
N VAL A 9 9.10 8.27 -13.73
CA VAL A 9 10.25 7.36 -13.61
C VAL A 9 11.36 7.68 -14.61
N SER A 10 11.22 8.76 -15.37
CA SER A 10 12.09 9.09 -16.51
C SER A 10 13.59 9.12 -16.14
N GLU A 11 13.93 9.68 -14.99
CA GLU A 11 15.29 9.72 -14.43
C GLU A 11 15.92 8.32 -14.27
N TRP A 12 15.09 7.32 -13.99
CA TRP A 12 15.53 5.99 -13.51
C TRP A 12 15.41 4.90 -14.57
N GLN A 13 14.77 5.17 -15.71
CA GLN A 13 14.46 4.17 -16.75
C GLN A 13 15.70 3.41 -17.24
N ASN A 14 16.86 4.06 -17.29
CA ASN A 14 18.10 3.49 -17.84
C ASN A 14 19.13 3.13 -16.76
N HIS A 15 18.78 3.18 -15.48
CA HIS A 15 19.74 2.91 -14.43
C HIS A 15 20.05 1.39 -14.34
N PRO A 16 21.32 0.96 -14.43
CA PRO A 16 21.68 -0.45 -14.59
C PRO A 16 21.30 -1.32 -13.39
N SER A 17 21.18 -0.72 -12.21
CA SER A 17 20.76 -1.40 -10.97
C SER A 17 19.27 -1.30 -10.68
N ILE A 18 18.45 -0.74 -11.59
CA ILE A 18 17.00 -0.60 -11.40
C ILE A 18 16.29 -1.49 -12.41
N THR A 19 15.47 -2.40 -11.91
CA THR A 19 14.56 -3.21 -12.73
C THR A 19 13.13 -2.79 -12.42
N PHE A 20 12.41 -2.31 -13.43
CA PHE A 20 10.98 -2.07 -13.31
C PHE A 20 10.21 -3.37 -13.49
N THR A 21 9.17 -3.56 -12.69
CA THR A 21 8.35 -4.77 -12.70
C THR A 21 7.02 -4.48 -13.39
N ASP A 22 6.63 -5.37 -14.29
CA ASP A 22 5.27 -5.41 -14.84
C ASP A 22 4.38 -6.16 -13.85
N THR A 23 3.54 -5.43 -13.13
CA THR A 23 2.65 -5.97 -12.10
C THR A 23 1.28 -5.33 -12.21
N PRO A 24 0.20 -6.07 -11.89
CA PRO A 24 -1.15 -5.53 -11.90
C PRO A 24 -1.30 -4.26 -11.07
N GLU A 25 -2.25 -3.42 -11.45
CA GLU A 25 -2.53 -2.20 -10.71
C GLU A 25 -3.06 -2.51 -9.31
N MET A 26 -2.46 -1.86 -8.32
CA MET A 26 -2.86 -1.96 -6.92
C MET A 26 -3.49 -0.64 -6.46
N GLU A 27 -4.82 -0.63 -6.31
CA GLU A 27 -5.59 0.52 -5.78
C GLU A 27 -5.69 0.50 -4.26
N ILE A 28 -4.57 0.27 -3.58
CA ILE A 28 -4.49 0.26 -2.11
C ILE A 28 -3.32 1.10 -1.63
N SER A 29 -3.44 1.71 -0.44
CA SER A 29 -2.32 2.39 0.21
C SER A 29 -2.44 2.33 1.72
N SER A 30 -1.31 2.38 2.42
CA SER A 30 -1.30 2.45 3.89
C SER A 30 -2.02 3.69 4.41
N THR A 31 -1.95 4.82 3.69
CA THR A 31 -2.68 6.05 4.05
C THR A 31 -4.19 5.84 3.99
N PHE A 32 -4.69 5.18 2.94
CA PHE A 32 -6.10 4.79 2.84
C PHE A 32 -6.52 3.89 4.00
N ILE A 33 -5.77 2.82 4.29
CA ILE A 33 -6.09 1.87 5.37
C ILE A 33 -6.14 2.57 6.72
N ARG A 34 -5.11 3.35 7.08
CA ARG A 34 -5.06 4.07 8.37
C ARG A 34 -6.22 5.06 8.53
N LYS A 35 -6.55 5.80 7.46
CA LYS A 35 -7.68 6.73 7.45
C LYS A 35 -9.01 5.99 7.62
N ALA A 36 -9.20 4.89 6.91
CA ALA A 36 -10.40 4.05 7.01
C ALA A 36 -10.59 3.47 8.42
N ILE A 37 -9.52 3.00 9.07
CA ILE A 37 -9.55 2.54 10.47
C ILE A 37 -9.99 3.66 11.41
N LYS A 38 -9.38 4.85 11.29
CA LYS A 38 -9.76 6.03 12.09
C LYS A 38 -11.23 6.43 11.88
N GLU A 39 -11.71 6.31 10.66
CA GLU A 39 -13.11 6.57 10.27
C GLU A 39 -14.07 5.41 10.62
N LYS A 40 -13.59 4.36 11.30
CA LYS A 40 -14.34 3.15 11.67
C LYS A 40 -14.98 2.43 10.47
N LYS A 41 -14.32 2.48 9.31
CA LYS A 41 -14.71 1.74 8.10
C LYS A 41 -14.19 0.30 8.17
N ASN A 42 -14.92 -0.61 7.52
CA ASN A 42 -14.46 -1.98 7.35
C ASN A 42 -13.30 -2.03 6.35
N VAL A 43 -12.15 -2.55 6.77
CA VAL A 43 -10.94 -2.74 5.96
C VAL A 43 -10.57 -4.23 5.81
N GLN A 44 -11.50 -5.13 6.10
CA GLN A 44 -11.35 -6.56 5.83
C GLN A 44 -11.03 -6.76 4.33
N PHE A 45 -10.14 -7.70 4.03
CA PHE A 45 -9.59 -8.00 2.69
C PHE A 45 -8.57 -6.99 2.12
N PHE A 46 -8.36 -5.83 2.73
CA PHE A 46 -7.27 -4.92 2.32
C PHE A 46 -5.91 -5.35 2.88
N THR A 47 -5.91 -6.11 3.99
CA THR A 47 -4.71 -6.69 4.58
C THR A 47 -5.03 -8.08 5.16
N PRO A 48 -4.02 -8.94 5.37
CA PRO A 48 -4.23 -10.22 6.04
C PRO A 48 -4.88 -10.06 7.42
N ASP A 49 -5.68 -11.03 7.84
CA ASP A 49 -6.43 -10.98 9.10
C ASP A 49 -5.51 -10.85 10.31
N THR A 50 -4.37 -11.54 10.32
CA THR A 50 -3.36 -11.44 11.39
C THR A 50 -2.79 -10.03 11.56
N VAL A 51 -2.78 -9.21 10.49
CA VAL A 51 -2.37 -7.80 10.55
C VAL A 51 -3.47 -6.95 11.16
N LEU A 52 -4.73 -7.22 10.84
CA LEU A 52 -5.88 -6.53 11.43
C LEU A 52 -5.97 -6.81 12.94
N GLU A 53 -5.76 -8.07 13.35
CA GLU A 53 -5.68 -8.46 14.75
C GLU A 53 -4.57 -7.72 15.50
N PHE A 54 -3.38 -7.61 14.90
CA PHE A 54 -2.26 -6.87 15.49
C PHE A 54 -2.59 -5.37 15.66
N ILE A 55 -3.17 -4.74 14.64
CA ILE A 55 -3.60 -3.33 14.68
C ILE A 55 -4.59 -3.10 15.83
N GLU A 56 -5.55 -4.00 16.00
CA GLU A 56 -6.57 -3.94 17.05
C GLU A 56 -5.96 -4.11 18.44
N GLN A 57 -5.15 -5.16 18.65
CA GLN A 57 -4.50 -5.45 19.93
C GLN A 57 -3.57 -4.31 20.40
N LYS A 58 -2.94 -3.60 19.45
CA LYS A 58 -2.04 -2.48 19.72
C LYS A 58 -2.74 -1.12 19.71
N ASN A 59 -4.06 -1.06 19.51
CA ASN A 59 -4.83 0.19 19.40
C ASN A 59 -4.25 1.16 18.36
N MET A 60 -3.74 0.66 17.25
CA MET A 60 -3.10 1.49 16.23
C MET A 60 -4.14 2.22 15.38
N TYR A 61 -3.83 3.47 15.02
CA TYR A 61 -4.58 4.30 14.05
C TYR A 61 -6.03 4.65 14.43
N ARG A 62 -6.38 4.50 15.71
CA ARG A 62 -7.63 5.00 16.31
C ARG A 62 -7.55 6.50 16.57
#